data_AF-A0A316FQM6-F1
#
_entry.id   AF-A0A316FQM6-F1
#
_cell.length_a   1.000
_cell.length_b   1.000
_cell.length_c   1.000
_cell.angle_alpha   90.00
_cell.angle_beta   90.00
_cell.angle_gamma   90.00
#
_symmetry.space_group_name_H-M   'P 1'
#
loop_
_entity.id
_entity.type
_entity.pdbx_description
1 polymer ?
#
loop_
_entity_poly.entity_id
_entity_poly.type
_entity_poly.pdbx_seq_one_letter_code
_entity_poly.pdbx_strand_id
1 'polypeptide(L)' 'MPYLIDEFTRECLAVRIDRRLRSTNVIDVLSDQFILRGVPDSIRSDNGPELAARAVRD' A
#
# COMPACT_ATOMS: atom_id res chain seq x y z
N MET A 1 4.40 2.56 11.36
CA MET A 1 5.18 1.89 10.30
C MET A 1 4.18 1.12 9.45
N PRO A 2 3.93 1.48 8.18
CA PRO A 2 3.07 0.71 7.32
C PRO A 2 3.88 -0.41 6.66
N TYR A 3 3.23 -1.55 6.53
CA TYR A 3 3.72 -2.68 5.75
C TYR A 3 2.62 -3.07 4.76
N LEU A 4 3.05 -3.51 3.60
CA LEU A 4 2.21 -4.10 2.57
C LEU A 4 2.52 -5.59 2.54
N ILE A 5 1.47 -6.40 2.64
CA ILE A 5 1.55 -7.85 2.61
C ILE A 5 0.57 -8.35 1.55
N ASP A 6 1.00 -9.33 0.77
CA ASP A 6 0.09 -10.14 -0.02
C ASP A 6 -0.64 -11.10 0.92
N GLU A 7 -1.95 -10.96 1.05
CA GLU A 7 -2.75 -11.76 2.00
C GLU A 7 -2.83 -13.24 1.59
N PHE A 8 -2.76 -13.54 0.30
CA PHE A 8 -2.86 -14.90 -0.21
C PHE A 8 -1.54 -15.67 -0.02
N THR A 9 -0.42 -15.05 -0.36
CA THR A 9 0.91 -15.68 -0.27
C THR A 9 1.59 -15.46 1.08
N ARG A 10 1.09 -14.50 1.89
CA ARG A 10 1.73 -13.95 3.09
C ARG A 10 3.11 -13.34 2.82
N GLU A 11 3.39 -12.96 1.58
CA GLU A 11 4.63 -12.31 1.20
C GLU A 11 4.62 -10.84 1.67
N CYS A 12 5.66 -10.42 2.38
CA CYS A 12 5.85 -9.02 2.71
C CYS A 12 6.39 -8.27 1.48
N LEU A 13 5.53 -7.48 0.84
CA LEU A 13 5.83 -6.78 -0.40
C LEU A 13 6.61 -5.48 -0.16
N ALA A 14 6.30 -4.77 0.92
CA ALA A 14 7.01 -3.56 1.28
C ALA A 14 6.89 -3.26 2.78
N VAL A 15 7.98 -2.75 3.35
CA VAL A 15 7.96 -2.06 4.64
C VAL A 15 8.53 -0.68 4.43
N ARG A 16 7.88 0.34 4.98
CA ARG A 16 8.42 1.71 4.97
C ARG A 16 8.60 2.19 6.41
N ILE A 17 9.78 2.75 6.66
CA ILE A 17 10.10 3.34 7.96
C ILE A 17 10.28 4.83 7.72
N ASP A 18 9.37 5.62 8.27
CA ASP A 18 9.43 7.08 8.19
C ASP A 18 8.97 7.68 9.53
N ARG A 19 9.50 8.85 9.87
CA ARG A 19 9.15 9.61 11.08
C ARG A 19 7.70 10.12 11.01
N ARG A 20 7.18 10.38 9.81
CA ARG A 20 5.78 10.74 9.57
C ARG A 20 5.34 10.20 8.21
N LEU A 21 4.33 9.35 8.22
CA LEU A 21 3.80 8.78 7.00
C LEU A 21 2.87 9.79 6.34
N ARG A 22 3.08 10.00 5.04
CA ARG A 22 2.21 10.81 4.19
C ARG A 22 1.47 9.89 3.22
N SER A 23 0.27 10.28 2.81
CA SER A 23 -0.52 9.52 1.83
C SER A 23 0.21 9.31 0.50
N THR A 24 1.04 10.28 0.09
CA THR A 24 1.90 10.17 -1.11
C THR A 24 2.83 8.96 -1.04
N ASN A 25 3.45 8.72 0.11
CA ASN A 25 4.40 7.62 0.27
C ASN A 25 3.71 6.26 0.13
N VAL A 26 2.42 6.18 0.49
CA VAL A 26 1.64 4.94 0.34
C VAL A 26 1.27 4.71 -1.12
N ILE A 27 0.89 5.78 -1.83
CA ILE A 27 0.56 5.72 -3.27
C ILE A 27 1.79 5.31 -4.09
N ASP A 28 2.98 5.85 -3.79
CA ASP A 28 4.21 5.49 -4.50
C ASP A 28 4.53 3.99 -4.35
N VAL A 29 4.41 3.46 -3.13
CA VAL A 29 4.63 2.03 -2.85
C VAL A 29 3.64 1.15 -3.59
N LEU A 30 2.35 1.51 -3.59
CA LEU A 30 1.33 0.76 -4.31
C LEU A 30 1.59 0.81 -5.82
N SER A 31 1.97 1.97 -6.36
CA SER A 31 2.28 2.16 -7.78
C SER A 31 3.45 1.27 -8.21
N ASP A 32 4.53 1.26 -7.43
CA ASP A 32 5.69 0.37 -7.68
C ASP A 32 5.26 -1.10 -7.69
N GLN A 33 4.42 -1.51 -6.74
CA GLN A 33 3.95 -2.90 -6.69
C GLN A 33 3.01 -3.25 -7.85
N PHE A 34 2.14 -2.32 -8.28
CA PHE A 34 1.26 -2.56 -9.41
C PHE A 34 2.04 -2.69 -10.72
N ILE A 35 3.12 -1.93 -10.90
CA ILE A 35 4.01 -2.07 -12.05
C ILE A 35 4.73 -3.42 -12.03
N LEU A 36 5.23 -3.83 -10.86
CA LEU A 36 6.04 -5.04 -10.73
C LEU A 36 5.22 -6.35 -10.80
N ARG A 37 4.00 -6.35 -10.26
CA ARG A 37 3.20 -7.57 -10.05
C ARG A 37 1.82 -7.54 -10.69
N GLY A 38 1.40 -6.40 -11.24
CA GLY A 38 0.05 -6.17 -11.72
C GLY A 38 -0.87 -5.59 -10.64
N VAL A 39 -2.04 -5.13 -11.07
CA VAL A 39 -3.06 -4.56 -10.18
C VAL A 39 -3.78 -5.69 -9.44
N PRO A 40 -3.87 -5.65 -8.09
CA PRO A 40 -4.57 -6.68 -7.32
C PRO A 40 -6.09 -6.54 -7.44
N ASP A 41 -6.82 -7.66 -7.29
CA ASP A 41 -8.29 -7.68 -7.34
C ASP A 41 -8.94 -6.92 -6.17
N SER A 42 -8.25 -6.85 -5.02
CA SER A 42 -8.73 -6.12 -3.86
C SER A 42 -7.58 -5.65 -2.97
N ILE A 43 -7.77 -4.54 -2.29
CA ILE A 43 -6.84 -4.00 -1.31
C ILE A 43 -7.56 -3.81 0.01
N ARG A 44 -7.04 -4.42 1.06
CA ARG A 44 -7.49 -4.23 2.44
C ARG A 44 -6.48 -3.37 3.17
N SER A 45 -6.97 -2.37 3.89
CA SER A 45 -6.13 -1.52 4.73
C SER A 45 -6.79 -1.28 6.07
N ASP A 46 -5.98 -1.23 7.11
CA ASP A 46 -6.45 -1.19 8.49
C ASP A 46 -6.77 0.25 8.97
N ASN A 47 -7.26 1.11 8.07
CA ASN A 47 -7.83 2.44 8.35
C ASN A 47 -6.89 3.48 9.01
N GLY A 48 -5.61 3.50 8.63
CA GLY A 48 -4.75 4.65 8.93
C GLY A 48 -5.20 5.91 8.16
N PRO A 49 -5.17 7.11 8.76
CA PRO A 49 -5.55 8.37 8.09
C PRO A 49 -4.72 8.64 6.81
N GLU A 50 -3.53 8.05 6.71
CA GLU A 50 -2.66 8.11 5.53
C GLU A 50 -3.26 7.40 4.32
N LEU A 51 -4.17 6.44 4.53
CA LEU A 51 -4.85 5.68 3.49
C LEU A 51 -6.29 6.13 3.24
N ALA A 52 -6.79 7.12 3.99
CA ALA A 52 -8.05 7.81 3.69
C ALA A 52 -7.99 8.63 2.38
N ALA A 53 -6.87 8.59 1.66
CA ALA A 53 -6.81 8.99 0.26
C ALA A 53 -7.64 8.01 -0.56
N ARG A 54 -8.82 8.47 -0.93
CA ARG A 54 -9.75 8.00 -1.95
C ARG A 54 -9.09 7.91 -3.35
N ALA A 55 -7.91 7.31 -3.43
CA ALA A 55 -6.99 7.34 -4.58
C ALA A 55 -6.78 5.96 -5.22
N VAL A 56 -7.48 4.92 -4.76
CA VAL A 56 -7.46 3.58 -5.38
C VAL A 56 -8.87 3.17 -5.84
N ARG A 57 -9.58 4.12 -6.44
CA ARG A 57 -10.84 3.88 -7.14
C ARG A 57 -10.91 4.86 -8.29
N ASP A 58 -10.20 4.54 -9.36
CA ASP A 58 -10.54 4.78 -10.76
C ASP A 58 -9.57 3.97 -11.64
#